data_AF-A0A8D2A4J4-F1
#
_entry.id   AF-A0A8D2A4J4-F1
#
_cell.length_a   1.000
_cell.length_b   1.000
_cell.length_c   1.000
_cell.angle_alpha   90.00
_cell.angle_beta   90.00
_cell.angle_gamma   90.00
#
_symmetry.space_group_name_H-M   'P 1'
#
loop_
_entity.id
_entity.type
_entity.pdbx_description
1 polymer ?
#
loop_
_entity_poly.entity_id
_entity_poly.type
_entity_poly.pdbx_seq_one_letter_code
_entity_poly.pdbx_strand_id
1 'polypeptide(L)'
;MFLTLVCVALLEQLVIYRVGLIPSQYFGVLGSKDLSGFKTLTFLAVTLIILNSMLKSFNQFISSLLYVSWRKDLTEHLHHLYFRGRVYYTLNVLRDDVDNPDQRISQDVERFCRQLSSMVSKLIISPFTLVYYTYQCFQSTGWLGPVSIFGYFIVGTMVNKMLMGPIVVKLVQQEKLEGDFRFKHMQIRVNAEPAAFFRAGHVEHVRTDRRLQRLLRTQRELMSKELWLYIGVNTFDYLGSILSYVVIAIPIFSGVYGDLSPTELSTLVSKNAFVCMYLISCFTRLIDLSTPLSDVAGYTHRIGELRETLLDLALKSQEGEIQDESTWDLARAPGWPAVEPTGTAFLLEQVCISAPSSNKPLIKDLSLKICEGQSLLITGNTGTGKTSLLRILGGLWASPLGSVQMLTDFGPHGVLFLPQKPFFTDGTLREQVIYPLKEIYPDSGELGLLGACPPSHRLLSAWLEPDLCLLKEAPARLQVSGWVPSPFNCLLFGDLYSDLILVCLSVPEEKHPLKERKRLLPSPGPSLAFFCFVLFFSFLGLPLWHIEFPGLGVKSELQLPAYTTATAT
;
A
#
# COMPACT_ATOMS: atom_id res chain seq x y z
N MET A 1 -25.82 7.61 -4.35
CA MET A 1 -25.12 7.89 -3.08
C MET A 1 -24.77 9.37 -2.91
N PHE A 2 -24.08 9.99 -3.87
CA PHE A 2 -23.77 11.42 -3.77
C PHE A 2 -25.04 12.29 -3.79
N LEU A 3 -25.95 12.08 -4.75
CA LEU A 3 -27.22 12.83 -4.80
C LEU A 3 -28.05 12.68 -3.52
N THR A 4 -28.13 11.47 -2.98
CA THR A 4 -28.84 11.20 -1.72
C THR A 4 -28.20 11.92 -0.53
N LEU A 5 -26.87 12.02 -0.49
CA LEU A 5 -26.15 12.81 0.52
C LEU A 5 -26.55 14.29 0.45
N VAL A 6 -26.60 14.85 -0.76
CA VAL A 6 -26.98 16.26 -0.97
C VAL A 6 -28.42 16.52 -0.54
N CYS A 7 -29.36 15.66 -0.95
CA CYS A 7 -30.77 15.80 -0.55
C CYS A 7 -30.96 15.73 0.96
N VAL A 8 -30.30 14.77 1.63
CA VAL A 8 -30.36 14.63 3.09
C VAL A 8 -29.72 15.83 3.79
N ALA A 9 -28.58 16.32 3.29
CA ALA A 9 -27.91 17.48 3.87
C ALA A 9 -28.75 18.76 3.73
N LEU A 10 -29.43 18.96 2.59
CA LEU A 10 -30.36 20.09 2.40
C LEU A 10 -31.57 19.98 3.34
N LEU A 11 -32.17 18.80 3.46
CA LEU A 11 -33.30 18.56 4.35
C LEU A 11 -32.90 18.78 5.82
N GLU A 12 -31.71 18.30 6.22
CA GLU A 12 -31.14 18.54 7.54
C GLU A 12 -31.02 20.05 7.83
N GLN A 13 -30.52 20.85 6.89
CA GLN A 13 -30.44 22.31 7.09
C GLN A 13 -31.81 22.98 7.26
N LEU A 14 -32.82 22.54 6.50
CA LEU A 14 -34.18 23.06 6.66
C LEU A 14 -34.74 22.76 8.05
N VAL A 15 -34.51 21.55 8.57
CA VAL A 15 -34.92 21.19 9.93
C VAL A 15 -34.13 21.98 10.97
N ILE A 16 -32.82 22.15 10.81
CA ILE A 16 -31.99 22.95 11.72
C ILE A 16 -32.48 24.40 11.79
N TYR A 17 -32.84 25.01 10.65
CA TYR A 17 -33.42 26.36 10.64
C TYR A 17 -34.72 26.42 11.46
N ARG A 18 -35.61 25.44 11.30
CA ARG A 18 -36.85 25.37 12.09
C ARG A 18 -36.58 25.19 13.57
N VAL A 19 -35.66 24.31 13.94
CA VAL A 19 -35.25 24.08 15.34
C VAL A 19 -34.68 25.37 15.95
N GLY A 20 -33.88 26.12 15.19
CA GLY A 20 -33.28 27.36 15.65
C GLY A 20 -34.23 28.52 15.91
N LEU A 21 -35.43 28.51 15.30
CA LEU A 21 -36.48 29.50 15.56
C LEU A 21 -37.33 29.19 16.80
N ILE A 22 -37.27 27.96 17.32
CA ILE A 22 -38.07 27.53 18.46
C ILE A 22 -37.84 28.40 19.72
N PRO A 23 -36.60 28.78 20.10
CA PRO A 23 -36.38 29.67 21.25
C PRO A 23 -37.11 31.02 21.13
N SER A 24 -37.17 31.60 19.93
CA SER A 24 -37.89 32.84 19.68
C SER A 24 -39.41 32.67 19.88
N GLN A 25 -39.97 31.54 19.45
CA GLN A 25 -41.37 31.19 19.67
C GLN A 25 -41.69 30.95 21.16
N TYR A 26 -40.77 30.35 21.92
CA TYR A 26 -40.93 30.19 23.36
C TYR A 26 -41.04 31.53 24.08
N PHE A 27 -40.22 32.54 23.73
CA PHE A 27 -40.35 33.88 24.32
C PHE A 27 -41.74 34.51 24.04
N GLY A 28 -42.30 34.28 22.86
CA GLY A 28 -43.64 34.77 22.51
C GLY A 28 -44.73 34.14 23.38
N VAL A 29 -44.73 32.81 23.50
CA VAL A 29 -45.74 32.04 24.26
C VAL A 29 -45.61 32.26 25.77
N LEU A 30 -44.37 32.36 26.29
CA LEU A 30 -44.12 32.66 27.70
C LEU A 30 -44.53 34.09 28.05
N GLY A 31 -44.33 35.05 27.14
CA GLY A 31 -44.77 36.43 27.31
C GLY A 31 -46.29 36.58 27.30
N SER A 32 -47.00 35.80 26.47
CA SER A 32 -48.47 35.77 26.45
C SER A 32 -49.10 34.87 27.52
N LYS A 33 -48.29 34.11 28.27
CA LYS A 33 -48.70 33.11 29.29
C LYS A 33 -49.67 32.04 28.75
N ASP A 34 -49.54 31.67 27.48
CA ASP A 34 -50.39 30.65 26.86
C ASP A 34 -49.87 29.22 27.10
N LEU A 35 -50.49 28.52 28.07
CA LEU A 35 -50.16 27.13 28.39
C LEU A 35 -50.46 26.15 27.25
N SER A 36 -51.49 26.43 26.44
CA SER A 36 -51.89 25.54 25.35
C SER A 36 -50.89 25.59 24.20
N GLY A 37 -50.50 26.81 23.79
CA GLY A 37 -49.41 27.04 22.85
C GLY A 37 -48.08 26.45 23.32
N PHE A 38 -47.79 26.51 24.63
CA PHE A 38 -46.55 25.95 25.18
C PHE A 38 -46.49 24.42 25.01
N LYS A 39 -47.57 23.70 25.29
CA LYS A 39 -47.64 22.23 25.12
C LYS A 39 -47.46 21.84 23.65
N THR A 40 -48.14 22.53 22.73
CA THR A 40 -48.04 22.28 21.29
C THR A 40 -46.64 22.56 20.77
N LEU A 41 -46.04 23.68 21.19
CA LEU A 41 -44.68 24.05 20.81
C LEU A 41 -43.65 23.06 21.35
N THR A 42 -43.82 22.59 22.59
CA THR A 42 -42.94 21.60 23.20
C THR A 42 -43.01 20.26 22.45
N PHE A 43 -44.21 19.81 22.10
CA PHE A 43 -44.39 18.59 21.30
C PHE A 43 -43.72 18.73 19.93
N LEU A 44 -43.96 19.84 19.21
CA LEU A 44 -43.32 20.13 17.92
C LEU A 44 -41.79 20.18 18.05
N ALA A 45 -41.26 20.80 19.11
CA ALA A 45 -39.83 20.87 19.36
C ALA A 45 -39.19 19.49 19.54
N VAL A 46 -39.81 18.62 20.34
CA VAL A 46 -39.34 17.25 20.54
C VAL A 46 -39.37 16.47 19.22
N THR A 47 -40.44 16.57 18.44
CA THR A 47 -40.55 15.91 17.13
C THR A 47 -39.47 16.39 16.16
N LEU A 48 -39.24 17.71 16.07
CA LEU A 48 -38.19 18.27 15.21
C LEU A 48 -36.78 17.89 15.66
N ILE A 49 -36.52 17.80 16.96
CA ILE A 49 -35.22 17.35 17.49
C ILE A 49 -34.96 15.88 17.16
N ILE A 50 -35.97 15.01 17.29
CA ILE A 50 -35.87 13.59 16.89
C ILE A 50 -35.60 13.49 15.39
N LEU A 51 -36.36 14.22 14.56
CA LEU A 51 -36.16 14.25 13.11
C LEU A 51 -34.76 14.74 12.73
N ASN A 52 -34.29 15.83 13.36
CA ASN A 52 -32.95 16.36 13.12
C ASN A 52 -31.86 15.33 13.46
N SER A 53 -32.03 14.64 14.59
CA SER A 53 -31.10 13.60 15.03
C SER A 53 -31.06 12.44 14.02
N MET A 54 -32.21 11.99 13.52
CA MET A 54 -32.29 10.94 12.49
C MET A 54 -31.61 11.37 11.19
N LEU A 55 -31.88 12.59 10.70
CA LEU A 55 -31.28 13.11 9.47
C LEU A 55 -29.75 13.23 9.58
N LYS A 56 -29.26 13.76 10.71
CA LYS A 56 -27.83 13.88 10.99
C LYS A 56 -27.14 12.51 11.04
N SER A 57 -27.76 11.53 11.73
CA SER A 57 -27.26 10.16 11.76
C SER A 57 -27.23 9.52 10.37
N PHE A 58 -28.26 9.77 9.55
CA PHE A 58 -28.31 9.24 8.19
C PHE A 58 -27.27 9.88 7.26
N ASN A 59 -27.03 11.19 7.39
CA ASN A 59 -25.94 11.89 6.71
C ASN A 59 -24.56 11.29 7.05
N GLN A 60 -24.30 11.02 8.34
CA GLN A 60 -23.08 10.36 8.79
C GLN A 60 -22.96 8.92 8.26
N PHE A 61 -24.07 8.18 8.20
CA PHE A 61 -24.10 6.83 7.63
C PHE A 61 -23.75 6.82 6.13
N ILE A 62 -24.39 7.68 5.33
CA ILE A 62 -24.09 7.80 3.88
C ILE A 62 -22.63 8.20 3.67
N SER A 63 -22.12 9.15 4.46
CA SER A 63 -20.72 9.59 4.40
C SER A 63 -19.73 8.45 4.71
N SER A 64 -20.09 7.58 5.66
CA SER A 64 -19.29 6.40 6.00
C SER A 64 -19.32 5.35 4.89
N LEU A 65 -20.47 5.13 4.26
CA LEU A 65 -20.60 4.20 3.14
C LEU A 65 -19.85 4.69 1.89
N LEU A 66 -19.83 6.01 1.63
CA LEU A 66 -18.99 6.62 0.61
C LEU A 66 -17.49 6.40 0.87
N TYR A 67 -17.05 6.53 2.12
CA TYR A 67 -15.67 6.24 2.50
C TYR A 67 -15.26 4.81 2.13
N VAL A 68 -16.12 3.82 2.43
CA VAL A 68 -15.82 2.41 2.11
C VAL A 68 -15.73 2.20 0.60
N SER A 69 -16.68 2.74 -0.17
CA SER A 69 -16.66 2.64 -1.64
C SER A 69 -15.41 3.27 -2.22
N TRP A 70 -15.09 4.52 -1.85
CA TRP A 70 -13.91 5.20 -2.37
C TRP A 70 -12.60 4.54 -1.99
N ARG A 71 -12.49 4.02 -0.76
CA ARG A 71 -11.30 3.26 -0.35
C ARG A 71 -11.14 2.02 -1.20
N LYS A 72 -12.22 1.26 -1.43
CA LYS A 72 -12.19 0.08 -2.29
C LYS A 72 -11.69 0.45 -3.69
N ASP A 73 -12.36 1.40 -4.35
CA ASP A 73 -12.07 1.77 -5.74
C ASP A 73 -10.63 2.30 -5.90
N LEU A 74 -10.17 3.15 -4.97
CA LEU A 74 -8.83 3.73 -5.03
C LEU A 74 -7.74 2.71 -4.71
N THR A 75 -7.93 1.85 -3.70
CA THR A 75 -6.95 0.81 -3.36
C THR A 75 -6.89 -0.25 -4.46
N GLU A 76 -8.02 -0.70 -5.01
CA GLU A 76 -8.03 -1.66 -6.14
C GLU A 76 -7.35 -1.09 -7.38
N HIS A 77 -7.56 0.19 -7.69
CA HIS A 77 -6.86 0.87 -8.78
C HIS A 77 -5.33 0.92 -8.56
N LEU A 78 -4.89 1.30 -7.36
CA LEU A 78 -3.46 1.33 -7.03
C LEU A 78 -2.85 -0.07 -7.02
N HIS A 79 -3.57 -1.08 -6.53
CA HIS A 79 -3.14 -2.48 -6.59
C HIS A 79 -2.97 -2.96 -8.02
N HIS A 80 -3.90 -2.64 -8.91
CA HIS A 80 -3.80 -2.99 -10.32
C HIS A 80 -2.53 -2.41 -10.96
N LEU A 81 -2.15 -1.18 -10.60
CA LEU A 81 -0.90 -0.56 -11.10
C LEU A 81 0.34 -1.15 -10.41
N TYR A 82 0.29 -1.36 -9.10
CA TYR A 82 1.42 -1.83 -8.30
C TYR A 82 1.81 -3.29 -8.63
N PHE A 83 0.82 -4.16 -8.83
CA PHE A 83 1.03 -5.56 -9.18
C PHE A 83 1.07 -5.82 -10.69
N ARG A 84 1.07 -4.77 -11.52
CA ARG A 84 1.25 -4.93 -12.97
C ARG A 84 2.69 -5.35 -13.27
N GLY A 85 2.87 -6.51 -13.88
CA GLY A 85 4.18 -7.05 -14.22
C GLY A 85 5.13 -7.09 -13.02
N ARG A 86 6.22 -6.31 -13.10
CA ARG A 86 7.30 -6.25 -12.10
C ARG A 86 7.37 -4.91 -11.36
N VAL A 87 6.34 -4.07 -11.44
CA VAL A 87 6.35 -2.70 -10.88
C VAL A 87 6.64 -2.68 -9.38
N TYR A 88 6.04 -3.57 -8.59
CA TYR A 88 6.31 -3.71 -7.16
C TYR A 88 7.79 -3.98 -6.83
N TYR A 89 8.50 -4.74 -7.68
CA TYR A 89 9.93 -5.01 -7.49
C TYR A 89 10.75 -3.74 -7.79
N THR A 90 10.47 -3.10 -8.92
CA THR A 90 11.17 -1.88 -9.34
C THR A 90 11.00 -0.77 -8.33
N LEU A 91 9.79 -0.56 -7.80
CA LEU A 91 9.51 0.48 -6.83
C LEU A 91 10.21 0.24 -5.48
N ASN A 92 10.27 -1.00 -4.99
CA ASN A 92 10.82 -1.29 -3.66
C ASN A 92 12.34 -1.54 -3.64
N VAL A 93 12.93 -1.95 -4.76
CA VAL A 93 14.34 -2.40 -4.81
C VAL A 93 15.21 -1.53 -5.69
N LEU A 94 14.67 -0.98 -6.79
CA LEU A 94 15.46 -0.24 -7.77
C LEU A 94 15.34 1.27 -7.64
N ARG A 95 14.28 1.77 -7.00
CA ARG A 95 14.07 3.20 -6.77
C ARG A 95 14.08 3.55 -5.28
N ASP A 96 14.57 4.76 -5.00
CA ASP A 96 14.57 5.39 -3.68
C ASP A 96 13.73 6.69 -3.66
N ASP A 97 13.00 6.97 -4.74
CA ASP A 97 12.21 8.20 -4.91
C ASP A 97 10.93 8.21 -4.06
N VAL A 98 10.29 7.06 -3.92
CA VAL A 98 9.05 6.90 -3.14
C VAL A 98 9.31 6.14 -1.86
N ASP A 99 9.14 6.82 -0.72
CA ASP A 99 9.25 6.21 0.60
C ASP A 99 7.95 5.51 1.04
N ASN A 100 8.11 4.31 1.61
CA ASN A 100 7.05 3.50 2.23
C ASN A 100 5.78 3.36 1.36
N PRO A 101 5.86 2.77 0.15
CA PRO A 101 4.71 2.62 -0.75
C PRO A 101 3.58 1.78 -0.13
N ASP A 102 3.93 0.84 0.75
CA ASP A 102 3.00 0.05 1.56
C ASP A 102 2.15 0.92 2.49
N GLN A 103 2.76 1.89 3.18
CA GLN A 103 2.04 2.84 4.02
C GLN A 103 1.14 3.76 3.19
N ARG A 104 1.61 4.21 2.02
CA ARG A 104 0.83 5.06 1.11
C ARG A 104 -0.44 4.35 0.62
N ILE A 105 -0.32 3.08 0.19
CA ILE A 105 -1.47 2.29 -0.31
C ILE A 105 -2.43 1.91 0.83
N SER A 106 -1.91 1.52 2.00
CA SER A 106 -2.74 0.95 3.08
C SER A 106 -3.33 1.99 4.04
N GLN A 107 -2.55 3.00 4.45
CA GLN A 107 -2.93 3.97 5.47
C GLN A 107 -3.29 5.32 4.87
N ASP A 108 -2.48 5.87 3.96
CA ASP A 108 -2.75 7.21 3.43
C ASP A 108 -4.05 7.21 2.61
N VAL A 109 -4.30 6.19 1.78
CA VAL A 109 -5.58 6.02 1.06
C VAL A 109 -6.77 5.92 2.03
N GLU A 110 -6.63 5.18 3.13
CA GLU A 110 -7.67 5.05 4.15
C GLU A 110 -8.00 6.40 4.79
N ARG A 111 -6.97 7.15 5.21
CA ARG A 111 -7.12 8.45 5.85
C ARG A 111 -7.66 9.49 4.89
N PHE A 112 -7.18 9.51 3.64
CA PHE A 112 -7.67 10.35 2.57
C PHE A 112 -9.18 10.15 2.35
N CYS A 113 -9.61 8.91 2.09
CA CYS A 113 -11.01 8.60 1.83
C CYS A 113 -11.91 8.94 3.02
N ARG A 114 -11.44 8.70 4.26
CA ARG A 114 -12.20 9.01 5.48
C ARG A 114 -12.38 10.51 5.68
N GLN A 115 -11.30 11.28 5.56
CA GLN A 115 -11.37 12.73 5.73
C GLN A 115 -12.23 13.36 4.63
N LEU A 116 -11.99 12.99 3.37
CA LEU A 116 -12.76 13.48 2.23
C LEU A 116 -14.26 13.21 2.39
N SER A 117 -14.66 11.98 2.73
CA SER A 117 -16.08 11.65 2.85
C SER A 117 -16.78 12.40 3.99
N SER A 118 -16.07 12.66 5.10
CA SER A 118 -16.59 13.40 6.25
C SER A 118 -16.80 14.89 5.98
N MET A 119 -16.09 15.44 4.98
CA MET A 119 -16.10 16.85 4.64
C MET A 119 -17.04 17.19 3.48
N VAL A 120 -17.25 16.26 2.55
CA VAL A 120 -18.01 16.49 1.31
C VAL A 120 -19.40 17.06 1.58
N SER A 121 -20.16 16.52 2.53
CA SER A 121 -21.49 17.04 2.85
C SER A 121 -21.44 18.48 3.38
N LYS A 122 -20.43 18.81 4.20
CA LYS A 122 -20.22 20.13 4.77
C LYS A 122 -19.76 21.16 3.73
N LEU A 123 -18.89 20.76 2.81
CA LEU A 123 -18.38 21.62 1.74
C LEU A 123 -19.47 21.96 0.71
N ILE A 124 -20.34 21.00 0.38
CA ILE A 124 -21.45 21.23 -0.56
C ILE A 124 -22.47 22.20 0.04
N ILE A 125 -22.79 22.05 1.32
CA ILE A 125 -23.87 22.83 1.95
C ILE A 125 -23.44 24.24 2.36
N SER A 126 -22.16 24.43 2.68
CA SER A 126 -21.64 25.67 3.27
C SER A 126 -21.89 26.93 2.43
N PRO A 127 -21.71 26.94 1.09
CA PRO A 127 -22.00 28.12 0.27
C PRO A 127 -23.46 28.55 0.37
N PHE A 128 -24.40 27.59 0.35
CA PHE A 128 -25.83 27.87 0.41
C PHE A 128 -26.25 28.44 1.76
N THR A 129 -25.78 27.83 2.86
CA THR A 129 -26.09 28.32 4.21
C THR A 129 -25.46 29.69 4.44
N LEU A 130 -24.22 29.90 4.01
CA LEU A 130 -23.53 31.16 4.19
C LEU A 130 -24.23 32.31 3.46
N VAL A 131 -24.62 32.11 2.19
CA VAL A 131 -25.38 33.11 1.44
C VAL A 131 -26.74 33.40 2.10
N TYR A 132 -27.48 32.36 2.50
CA TYR A 132 -28.80 32.51 3.12
C TYR A 132 -28.75 33.25 4.46
N TYR A 133 -27.84 32.86 5.35
CA TYR A 133 -27.72 33.48 6.68
C TYR A 133 -27.06 34.86 6.63
N THR A 134 -26.21 35.13 5.64
CA THR A 134 -25.72 36.49 5.37
C THR A 134 -26.87 37.41 4.95
N TYR A 135 -27.74 36.94 4.06
CA TYR A 135 -28.94 37.67 3.65
C TYR A 135 -29.90 37.92 4.82
N GLN A 136 -30.18 36.90 5.65
CA GLN A 136 -31.01 37.05 6.84
C GLN A 136 -30.40 38.03 7.86
N CYS A 137 -29.08 37.97 8.06
CA CYS A 137 -28.37 38.89 8.95
C CYS A 137 -28.46 40.34 8.46
N PHE A 138 -28.33 40.55 7.15
CA PHE A 138 -28.52 41.85 6.52
C PHE A 138 -29.93 42.41 6.73
N GLN A 139 -30.96 41.56 6.56
CA GLN A 139 -32.34 41.99 6.80
C GLN A 139 -32.62 42.32 8.27
N SER A 140 -31.98 41.60 9.19
CA SER A 140 -32.17 41.81 10.64
C SER A 140 -31.40 43.00 11.21
N THR A 141 -30.19 43.28 10.74
CA THR A 141 -29.26 44.24 11.37
C THR A 141 -28.74 45.32 10.41
N GLY A 142 -29.14 45.28 9.14
CA GLY A 142 -28.57 46.13 8.09
C GLY A 142 -27.12 45.75 7.75
N TRP A 143 -26.39 46.68 7.11
CA TRP A 143 -25.03 46.46 6.61
C TRP A 143 -24.00 46.18 7.73
N LEU A 144 -24.20 46.77 8.91
CA LEU A 144 -23.26 46.63 10.03
C LEU A 144 -23.16 45.19 10.56
N GLY A 145 -24.23 44.39 10.46
CA GLY A 145 -24.25 43.02 10.96
C GLY A 145 -23.30 42.10 10.18
N PRO A 146 -23.55 41.86 8.88
CA PRO A 146 -22.69 41.03 8.05
C PRO A 146 -21.24 41.52 8.04
N VAL A 147 -20.98 42.82 7.89
CA VAL A 147 -19.61 43.35 7.85
C VAL A 147 -18.84 43.06 9.13
N SER A 148 -19.46 43.23 10.31
CA SER A 148 -18.82 42.92 11.59
C SER A 148 -18.48 41.44 11.70
N ILE A 149 -19.38 40.55 11.27
CA ILE A 149 -19.17 39.09 11.31
C ILE A 149 -18.10 38.65 10.30
N PHE A 150 -18.07 39.23 9.09
CA PHE A 150 -17.04 38.95 8.09
C PHE A 150 -15.67 39.48 8.54
N GLY A 151 -15.61 40.68 9.11
CA GLY A 151 -14.38 41.23 9.70
C GLY A 151 -13.85 40.35 10.83
N TYR A 152 -14.75 39.89 11.70
CA TYR A 152 -14.44 38.93 12.75
C TYR A 152 -13.86 37.63 12.19
N PHE A 153 -14.49 37.06 11.16
CA PHE A 153 -14.03 35.85 10.48
C PHE A 153 -12.63 36.00 9.86
N ILE A 154 -12.34 37.13 9.20
CA ILE A 154 -11.03 37.40 8.60
C ILE A 154 -9.94 37.43 9.67
N VAL A 155 -10.19 38.12 10.79
CA VAL A 155 -9.26 38.18 11.91
C VAL A 155 -9.04 36.78 12.51
N GLY A 156 -10.11 36.03 12.76
CA GLY A 156 -10.02 34.66 13.27
C GLY A 156 -9.23 33.73 12.36
N THR A 157 -9.47 33.79 11.05
CA THR A 157 -8.76 32.99 10.06
C THR A 157 -7.27 33.33 10.02
N MET A 158 -6.93 34.62 10.11
CA MET A 158 -5.53 35.07 10.12
C MET A 158 -4.79 34.56 11.36
N VAL A 159 -5.42 34.66 12.55
CA VAL A 159 -4.86 34.15 13.81
C VAL A 159 -4.69 32.63 13.75
N ASN A 160 -5.73 31.89 13.33
CA ASN A 160 -5.66 30.42 13.23
C ASN A 160 -4.58 29.96 12.24
N LYS A 161 -4.46 30.61 11.08
CA LYS A 161 -3.42 30.28 10.09
C LYS A 161 -2.02 30.51 10.65
N MET A 162 -1.81 31.60 11.40
CA MET A 162 -0.53 31.90 12.02
C MET A 162 -0.14 30.85 13.06
N LEU A 163 -1.11 30.37 13.85
CA LEU A 163 -0.89 29.36 14.88
C LEU A 163 -0.70 27.94 14.31
N MET A 164 -1.33 27.62 13.18
CA MET A 164 -1.26 26.30 12.54
C MET A 164 0.09 25.99 11.88
N GLY A 165 0.75 26.99 11.28
CA GLY A 165 2.04 26.80 10.59
C GLY A 165 3.09 25.96 11.36
N PRO A 166 3.44 26.31 12.61
CA PRO A 166 4.44 25.57 13.40
C PRO A 166 3.96 24.19 13.89
N ILE A 167 2.65 23.93 13.90
CA ILE A 167 2.04 22.67 14.34
C ILE A 167 2.18 21.64 13.22
N VAL A 168 1.83 22.00 11.99
CA VAL A 168 1.90 21.09 10.82
C VAL A 168 3.30 20.51 10.65
N VAL A 169 4.34 21.35 10.77
CA VAL A 169 5.74 20.89 10.65
C VAL A 169 6.07 19.84 11.73
N LYS A 170 5.58 20.02 12.96
CA LYS A 170 5.83 19.08 14.06
C LYS A 170 4.98 17.81 13.94
N LEU A 171 3.77 17.92 13.43
CA LEU A 171 2.89 16.78 13.17
C LEU A 171 3.49 15.85 12.11
N VAL A 172 3.98 16.40 10.99
CA VAL A 172 4.68 15.61 9.96
C VAL A 172 5.93 14.93 10.54
N GLN A 173 6.70 15.65 11.37
CA GLN A 173 7.86 15.07 12.04
C GLN A 173 7.47 13.92 12.99
N GLN A 174 6.36 14.05 13.72
CA GLN A 174 5.81 13.00 14.57
C GLN A 174 5.42 11.76 13.75
N GLU A 175 4.64 11.90 12.68
CA GLU A 175 4.20 10.76 11.85
C GLU A 175 5.38 10.01 11.25
N LYS A 176 6.44 10.72 10.84
CA LYS A 176 7.68 10.08 10.38
C LYS A 176 8.37 9.26 11.48
N LEU A 177 8.52 9.83 12.68
CA LEU A 177 9.16 9.14 13.81
C LEU A 177 8.32 7.95 14.32
N GLU A 178 7.00 8.04 14.24
CA GLU A 178 6.06 6.96 14.52
C GLU A 178 6.23 5.82 13.51
N GLY A 179 6.33 6.14 12.21
CA GLY A 179 6.67 5.19 11.16
C GLY A 179 8.02 4.49 11.39
N ASP A 180 9.07 5.26 11.68
CA ASP A 180 10.40 4.74 12.01
C ASP A 180 10.40 3.82 13.23
N PHE A 181 9.55 4.11 14.22
CA PHE A 181 9.40 3.30 15.43
C PHE A 181 8.68 1.97 15.14
N ARG A 182 7.61 2.00 14.34
CA ARG A 182 6.90 0.78 13.88
C ARG A 182 7.79 -0.08 12.99
N PHE A 183 8.50 0.54 12.06
CA PHE A 183 9.45 -0.17 11.20
C PHE A 183 10.56 -0.85 12.02
N LYS A 184 11.06 -0.20 13.08
CA LYS A 184 12.04 -0.84 13.98
C LYS A 184 11.49 -2.11 14.63
N HIS A 185 10.23 -2.10 15.06
CA HIS A 185 9.58 -3.28 15.62
C HIS A 185 9.36 -4.37 14.57
N MET A 186 8.97 -3.99 13.35
CA MET A 186 8.85 -4.95 12.23
C MET A 186 10.18 -5.64 11.94
N GLN A 187 11.30 -4.90 11.93
CA GLN A 187 12.63 -5.47 11.75
C GLN A 187 12.99 -6.49 12.84
N ILE A 188 12.68 -6.20 14.10
CA ILE A 188 12.89 -7.15 15.21
C ILE A 188 11.99 -8.37 15.06
N ARG A 189 10.73 -8.20 14.65
CA ARG A 189 9.78 -9.30 14.43
C ARG A 189 10.26 -10.25 13.33
N VAL A 190 10.68 -9.71 12.19
CA VAL A 190 11.15 -10.50 11.04
C VAL A 190 12.49 -11.18 11.33
N ASN A 191 13.38 -10.51 12.06
CA ASN A 191 14.73 -11.01 12.37
C ASN A 191 14.88 -11.45 13.84
N ALA A 192 13.80 -11.94 14.45
CA ALA A 192 13.76 -12.26 15.87
C ALA A 192 14.76 -13.38 16.23
N GLU A 193 14.86 -14.40 15.38
CA GLU A 193 15.76 -15.52 15.59
C GLU A 193 17.24 -15.13 15.46
N PRO A 194 17.70 -14.45 14.39
CA PRO A 194 19.05 -13.89 14.35
C PRO A 194 19.36 -12.98 15.55
N ALA A 195 18.44 -12.09 15.93
CA ALA A 195 18.62 -11.21 17.07
C ALA A 195 18.76 -11.99 18.40
N ALA A 196 18.01 -13.08 18.56
CA ALA A 196 18.09 -13.97 19.72
C ALA A 196 19.42 -14.76 19.75
N PHE A 197 19.92 -15.23 18.61
CA PHE A 197 21.23 -15.87 18.51
C PHE A 197 22.36 -14.94 18.98
N PHE A 198 22.30 -13.66 18.62
CA PHE A 198 23.24 -12.63 19.11
C PHE A 198 22.99 -12.20 20.56
N ARG A 199 21.96 -12.74 21.24
CA ARG A 199 21.50 -12.29 22.57
C ARG A 199 21.33 -10.78 22.63
N ALA A 200 20.85 -10.18 21.54
CA ALA A 200 20.83 -8.73 21.33
C ALA A 200 19.75 -7.98 22.13
N GLY A 201 19.06 -8.63 23.07
CA GLY A 201 17.91 -8.07 23.79
C GLY A 201 18.19 -6.72 24.44
N HIS A 202 19.30 -6.59 25.18
CA HIS A 202 19.65 -5.32 25.82
C HIS A 202 20.04 -4.22 24.80
N VAL A 203 20.78 -4.59 23.76
CA VAL A 203 21.22 -3.66 22.70
C VAL A 203 20.01 -3.13 21.92
N GLU A 204 19.10 -4.03 21.53
CA GLU A 204 17.90 -3.68 20.78
C GLU A 204 16.87 -2.94 21.64
N HIS A 205 16.79 -3.23 22.94
CA HIS A 205 16.02 -2.43 23.89
C HIS A 205 16.49 -0.97 23.91
N VAL A 206 17.78 -0.72 24.13
CA VAL A 206 18.34 0.64 24.17
C VAL A 206 18.16 1.37 22.83
N ARG A 207 18.34 0.67 21.71
CA ARG A 207 18.14 1.26 20.36
C ARG A 207 16.69 1.63 20.08
N THR A 208 15.76 0.77 20.50
CA THR A 208 14.33 0.95 20.29
C THR A 208 13.79 2.06 21.19
N ASP A 209 14.18 2.07 22.47
CA ASP A 209 13.82 3.15 23.40
C ASP A 209 14.39 4.49 22.92
N ARG A 210 15.60 4.55 22.36
CA ARG A 210 16.12 5.79 21.76
C ARG A 210 15.27 6.32 20.59
N ARG A 211 14.58 5.45 19.85
CA ARG A 211 13.59 5.90 18.83
C ARG A 211 12.32 6.40 19.50
N LEU A 212 11.82 5.68 20.50
CA LEU A 212 10.67 6.10 21.30
C LEU A 212 10.89 7.47 21.98
N GLN A 213 12.02 7.70 22.65
CA GLN A 213 12.29 8.97 23.31
C GLN A 213 12.36 10.15 22.33
N ARG A 214 12.82 9.92 21.08
CA ARG A 214 12.79 10.95 20.02
C ARG A 214 11.36 11.26 19.58
N LEU A 215 10.54 10.23 19.42
CA LEU A 215 9.11 10.36 19.13
C LEU A 215 8.39 11.11 20.26
N LEU A 216 8.55 10.68 21.51
CA LEU A 216 7.92 11.29 22.69
C LEU A 216 8.33 12.75 22.88
N ARG A 217 9.59 13.11 22.62
CA ARG A 217 10.03 14.51 22.64
C ARG A 217 9.27 15.36 21.62
N THR A 218 9.15 14.84 20.39
CA THR A 218 8.43 15.52 19.32
C THR A 218 6.92 15.62 19.62
N GLN A 219 6.32 14.57 20.19
CA GLN A 219 4.93 14.59 20.64
C GLN A 219 4.70 15.64 21.74
N ARG A 220 5.57 15.73 22.74
CA ARG A 220 5.47 16.77 23.79
C ARG A 220 5.60 18.19 23.20
N GLU A 221 6.52 18.38 22.25
CA GLU A 221 6.66 19.65 21.53
C GLU A 221 5.45 19.98 20.65
N LEU A 222 4.77 18.97 20.09
CA LEU A 222 3.51 19.17 19.37
C LEU A 222 2.41 19.61 20.33
N MET A 223 2.22 18.90 21.44
CA MET A 223 1.20 19.19 22.46
C MET A 223 1.35 20.62 23.03
N SER A 224 2.58 21.08 23.26
CA SER A 224 2.82 22.44 23.77
C SER A 224 2.44 23.53 22.75
N LYS A 225 2.52 23.24 21.44
CA LYS A 225 2.06 24.15 20.39
C LYS A 225 0.55 24.08 20.19
N GLU A 226 -0.03 22.88 20.25
CA GLU A 226 -1.49 22.68 20.17
C GLU A 226 -2.23 23.45 21.27
N LEU A 227 -1.65 23.56 22.47
CA LEU A 227 -2.22 24.37 23.55
C LEU A 227 -2.56 25.80 23.10
N TRP A 228 -1.66 26.46 22.38
CA TRP A 228 -1.87 27.83 21.88
C TRP A 228 -2.95 27.90 20.80
N LEU A 229 -3.03 26.87 19.95
CA LEU A 229 -4.12 26.75 18.98
C LEU A 229 -5.45 26.60 19.69
N TYR A 230 -5.56 25.69 20.67
CA TYR A 230 -6.80 25.49 21.44
C TYR A 230 -7.22 26.76 22.17
N ILE A 231 -6.27 27.48 22.79
CA ILE A 231 -6.56 28.78 23.43
C ILE A 231 -7.10 29.76 22.39
N GLY A 232 -6.46 29.88 21.22
CA GLY A 232 -6.89 30.79 20.16
C GLY A 232 -8.29 30.47 19.61
N VAL A 233 -8.53 29.21 19.23
CA VAL A 233 -9.81 28.73 18.69
C VAL A 233 -10.93 28.89 19.71
N ASN A 234 -10.74 28.40 20.94
CA ASN A 234 -11.78 28.49 21.98
C ASN A 234 -12.09 29.95 22.34
N THR A 235 -11.07 30.81 22.44
CA THR A 235 -11.29 32.25 22.69
C THR A 235 -12.13 32.86 21.58
N PHE A 236 -11.86 32.51 20.32
CA PHE A 236 -12.63 32.98 19.18
C PHE A 236 -14.06 32.43 19.16
N ASP A 237 -14.30 31.17 19.54
CA ASP A 237 -15.66 30.65 19.59
C ASP A 237 -16.51 31.33 20.68
N TYR A 238 -15.94 31.51 21.88
CA TYR A 238 -16.64 32.20 22.96
C TYR A 238 -16.84 33.69 22.68
N LEU A 239 -15.84 34.37 22.10
CA LEU A 239 -15.95 35.79 21.75
C LEU A 239 -16.98 36.01 20.62
N GLY A 240 -17.11 35.06 19.70
CA GLY A 240 -18.13 35.10 18.64
C GLY A 240 -19.56 35.11 19.21
N SER A 241 -19.81 34.35 20.28
CA SER A 241 -21.12 34.37 20.95
C SER A 241 -21.47 35.76 21.50
N ILE A 242 -20.50 36.48 22.07
CA ILE A 242 -20.68 37.84 22.60
C ILE A 242 -20.87 38.86 21.46
N LEU A 243 -20.06 38.73 20.40
CA LEU A 243 -20.15 39.60 19.22
C LEU A 243 -21.57 39.62 18.63
N SER A 244 -22.25 38.47 18.63
CA SER A 244 -23.63 38.37 18.13
C SER A 244 -24.59 39.31 18.88
N TYR A 245 -24.43 39.48 20.20
CA TYR A 245 -25.24 40.40 21.00
C TYR A 245 -24.86 41.86 20.80
N VAL A 246 -23.56 42.15 20.64
CA VAL A 246 -23.07 43.52 20.36
C VAL A 246 -23.63 44.03 19.03
N VAL A 247 -23.67 43.17 18.01
CA VAL A 247 -24.25 43.49 16.70
C VAL A 247 -25.74 43.83 16.81
N ILE A 248 -26.49 43.07 17.61
CA ILE A 248 -27.93 43.28 17.82
C ILE A 248 -28.23 44.52 18.67
N ALA A 249 -27.30 44.92 19.55
CA ALA A 249 -27.45 46.09 20.40
C ALA A 249 -27.56 47.38 19.56
N ILE A 250 -26.85 47.48 18.43
CA ILE A 250 -26.79 48.70 17.61
C ILE A 250 -28.18 49.19 17.15
N PRO A 251 -29.02 48.39 16.46
CA PRO A 251 -30.35 48.84 16.03
C PRO A 251 -31.32 49.09 17.20
N ILE A 252 -31.12 48.42 18.35
CA ILE A 252 -31.95 48.63 19.56
C ILE A 252 -31.65 49.97 20.20
N PHE A 253 -30.37 50.27 20.46
CA PHE A 253 -29.95 51.52 21.10
C PHE A 253 -30.00 52.73 20.16
N SER A 254 -30.06 52.53 18.84
CA SER A 254 -30.34 53.61 17.87
C SER A 254 -31.83 53.95 17.74
N GLY A 255 -32.71 53.28 18.48
CA GLY A 255 -34.14 53.61 18.59
C GLY A 255 -35.02 53.09 17.45
N VAL A 256 -34.50 52.23 16.56
CA VAL A 256 -35.26 51.68 15.42
C VAL A 256 -36.44 50.79 15.87
N TYR A 257 -36.37 50.25 17.09
CA TYR A 257 -37.36 49.32 17.65
C TYR A 257 -38.15 49.91 18.84
N GLY A 258 -38.20 51.24 18.97
CA GLY A 258 -38.81 51.92 20.13
C GLY A 258 -40.31 51.65 20.33
N ASP A 259 -41.03 51.27 19.27
CA ASP A 259 -42.49 51.08 19.30
C ASP A 259 -42.93 49.65 19.64
N LEU A 260 -41.99 48.70 19.79
CA LEU A 260 -42.30 47.30 20.04
C LEU A 260 -42.55 47.02 21.53
N SER A 261 -43.48 46.11 21.83
CA SER A 261 -43.68 45.65 23.20
C SER A 261 -42.45 44.88 23.72
N PRO A 262 -42.22 44.82 25.06
CA PRO A 262 -41.10 44.07 25.63
C PRO A 262 -41.06 42.58 25.21
N THR A 263 -42.23 41.98 24.99
CA THR A 263 -42.36 40.60 24.49
C THR A 263 -41.93 40.48 23.04
N GLU A 264 -42.41 41.37 22.16
CA GLU A 264 -42.03 41.37 20.74
C GLU A 264 -40.55 41.67 20.55
N LEU A 265 -40.00 42.58 21.35
CA LEU A 265 -38.57 42.88 21.37
C LEU A 265 -37.76 41.64 21.77
N SER A 266 -38.18 40.90 22.80
CA SER A 266 -37.52 39.67 23.24
C SER A 266 -37.56 38.56 22.18
N THR A 267 -38.71 38.38 21.52
CA THR A 267 -38.88 37.44 20.41
C THR A 267 -37.97 37.80 19.22
N LEU A 268 -37.88 39.08 18.87
CA LEU A 268 -37.03 39.59 17.78
C LEU A 268 -35.54 39.43 18.10
N VAL A 269 -35.11 39.81 19.32
CA VAL A 269 -33.72 39.65 19.78
C VAL A 269 -33.30 38.18 19.72
N SER A 270 -34.15 37.26 20.19
CA SER A 270 -33.88 35.83 20.14
C SER A 270 -33.73 35.31 18.71
N LYS A 271 -34.60 35.76 17.78
CA LYS A 271 -34.51 35.39 16.35
C LYS A 271 -33.21 35.92 15.71
N ASN A 272 -32.88 37.20 15.94
CA ASN A 272 -31.70 37.83 15.37
C ASN A 272 -30.40 37.25 15.96
N ALA A 273 -30.40 36.90 17.26
CA ALA A 273 -29.31 36.21 17.93
C ALA A 273 -29.07 34.84 17.30
N PHE A 274 -30.12 34.06 17.06
CA PHE A 274 -29.99 32.78 16.36
C PHE A 274 -29.36 32.96 14.96
N VAL A 275 -29.85 33.91 14.15
CA VAL A 275 -29.32 34.16 12.80
C VAL A 275 -27.83 34.54 12.84
N CYS A 276 -27.44 35.46 13.73
CA CYS A 276 -26.05 35.91 13.85
C CYS A 276 -25.13 34.81 14.38
N MET A 277 -25.54 34.10 15.44
CA MET A 277 -24.77 32.97 15.99
C MET A 277 -24.64 31.83 14.98
N TYR A 278 -25.69 31.55 14.20
CA TYR A 278 -25.63 30.50 13.18
C TYR A 278 -24.73 30.88 12.02
N LEU A 279 -24.72 32.17 11.61
CA LEU A 279 -23.78 32.68 10.62
C LEU A 279 -22.32 32.56 11.10
N ILE A 280 -22.06 32.92 12.36
CA ILE A 280 -20.74 32.73 12.99
C ILE A 280 -20.37 31.25 13.01
N SER A 281 -21.30 30.36 13.41
CA SER A 281 -21.06 28.90 13.40
C SER A 281 -20.77 28.35 12.01
N CYS A 282 -21.41 28.88 10.95
CA CYS A 282 -21.10 28.50 9.57
C CYS A 282 -19.66 28.87 9.20
N PHE A 283 -19.21 30.06 9.60
CA PHE A 283 -17.83 30.51 9.41
C PHE A 283 -16.83 29.70 10.24
N THR A 284 -17.08 29.47 11.53
CA THR A 284 -16.25 28.60 12.39
C THR A 284 -16.12 27.21 11.76
N ARG A 285 -17.22 26.63 11.29
CA ARG A 285 -17.19 25.30 10.63
C ARG A 285 -16.30 25.29 9.38
N LEU A 286 -16.27 26.39 8.61
CA LEU A 286 -15.34 26.52 7.47
C LEU A 286 -13.88 26.57 7.92
N ILE A 287 -13.58 27.24 9.04
CA ILE A 287 -12.25 27.24 9.64
C ILE A 287 -11.89 25.83 10.12
N ASP A 288 -12.79 25.14 10.82
CA ASP A 288 -12.55 23.77 11.31
C ASP A 288 -12.30 22.78 10.16
N LEU A 289 -12.88 23.04 8.99
CA LEU A 289 -12.63 22.25 7.78
C LEU A 289 -11.24 22.51 7.18
N SER A 290 -10.54 23.58 7.53
CA SER A 290 -9.22 23.91 6.96
C SER A 290 -8.15 22.88 7.32
N THR A 291 -8.18 22.32 8.54
CA THR A 291 -7.25 21.28 8.99
C THR A 291 -7.42 19.98 8.19
N PRO A 292 -8.60 19.33 8.18
CA PRO A 292 -8.77 18.11 7.41
C PRO A 292 -8.67 18.36 5.89
N LEU A 293 -8.95 19.57 5.38
CA LEU A 293 -8.67 19.93 3.99
C LEU A 293 -7.17 19.89 3.68
N SER A 294 -6.35 20.41 4.60
CA SER A 294 -4.90 20.40 4.49
C SER A 294 -4.35 18.97 4.54
N ASP A 295 -4.91 18.12 5.41
CA ASP A 295 -4.56 16.69 5.47
C ASP A 295 -4.90 15.99 4.16
N VAL A 296 -6.11 16.21 3.63
CA VAL A 296 -6.53 15.66 2.33
C VAL A 296 -5.59 16.11 1.21
N ALA A 297 -5.18 17.38 1.19
CA ALA A 297 -4.20 17.87 0.21
C ALA A 297 -2.83 17.17 0.37
N GLY A 298 -2.37 16.98 1.60
CA GLY A 298 -1.13 16.24 1.90
C GLY A 298 -1.18 14.78 1.43
N TYR A 299 -2.26 14.06 1.74
CA TYR A 299 -2.45 12.69 1.25
C TYR A 299 -2.61 12.65 -0.27
N THR A 300 -3.29 13.63 -0.88
CA THR A 300 -3.43 13.74 -2.34
C THR A 300 -2.07 13.87 -3.00
N HIS A 301 -1.16 14.66 -2.44
CA HIS A 301 0.20 14.78 -2.98
C HIS A 301 0.97 13.45 -2.89
N ARG A 302 0.95 12.77 -1.73
CA ARG A 302 1.66 11.50 -1.52
C ARG A 302 1.09 10.34 -2.36
N ILE A 303 -0.23 10.25 -2.44
CA ILE A 303 -0.92 9.24 -3.26
C ILE A 303 -0.75 9.59 -4.75
N GLY A 304 -0.80 10.87 -5.11
CA GLY A 304 -0.59 11.37 -6.47
C GLY A 304 0.81 11.05 -6.98
N GLU A 305 1.85 11.36 -6.20
CA GLU A 305 3.24 11.02 -6.50
C GLU A 305 3.44 9.51 -6.69
N LEU A 306 2.86 8.69 -5.79
CA LEU A 306 2.88 7.23 -5.94
C LEU A 306 2.16 6.79 -7.23
N ARG A 307 0.99 7.36 -7.52
CA ARG A 307 0.23 6.98 -8.72
C ARG A 307 0.98 7.38 -10.00
N GLU A 308 1.57 8.55 -10.06
CA GLU A 308 2.35 9.02 -11.21
C GLU A 308 3.58 8.14 -11.45
N THR A 309 4.32 7.80 -10.40
CA THR A 309 5.47 6.88 -10.49
C THR A 309 5.04 5.48 -10.91
N LEU A 310 3.94 4.94 -10.38
CA LEU A 310 3.39 3.66 -10.79
C LEU A 310 2.95 3.65 -12.26
N LEU A 311 2.34 4.74 -12.74
CA LEU A 311 1.96 4.88 -14.15
C LEU A 311 3.20 4.94 -15.06
N ASP A 312 4.22 5.72 -14.72
CA ASP A 312 5.50 5.76 -15.46
C ASP A 312 6.16 4.37 -15.55
N LEU A 313 6.19 3.64 -14.43
CA LEU A 313 6.74 2.28 -14.38
C LEU A 313 5.89 1.27 -15.17
N ALA A 314 4.57 1.38 -15.11
CA ALA A 314 3.65 0.52 -15.86
C ALA A 314 3.73 0.77 -17.38
N LEU A 315 3.97 2.01 -17.81
CA LEU A 315 4.17 2.34 -19.22
C LEU A 315 5.50 1.78 -19.72
N LYS A 316 6.58 1.93 -18.93
CA LYS A 316 7.90 1.35 -19.26
C LYS A 316 7.89 -0.17 -19.27
N SER A 317 7.10 -0.81 -18.40
CA SER A 317 6.94 -2.26 -18.45
C SER A 317 6.22 -2.69 -19.73
N GLN A 318 5.22 -1.92 -20.19
CA GLN A 318 4.55 -2.19 -21.47
C GLN A 318 5.45 -1.96 -22.69
N GLU A 319 6.32 -0.94 -22.72
CA GLU A 319 7.24 -0.78 -23.84
C GLU A 319 8.25 -1.94 -23.95
N GLY A 320 8.64 -2.53 -22.81
CA GLY A 320 9.44 -3.75 -22.77
C GLY A 320 8.63 -5.01 -23.10
N GLU A 321 7.35 -5.06 -22.72
CA GLU A 321 6.45 -6.18 -23.02
C GLU A 321 5.88 -6.12 -24.45
N ILE A 322 5.72 -4.98 -25.12
CA ILE A 322 5.17 -4.90 -26.50
C ILE A 322 6.10 -5.56 -27.54
N GLN A 323 7.37 -5.82 -27.22
CA GLN A 323 8.21 -6.72 -28.02
C GLN A 323 7.85 -8.22 -27.82
N ASP A 324 7.24 -8.59 -26.69
CA ASP A 324 6.88 -9.96 -26.31
C ASP A 324 5.35 -10.23 -26.25
N GLU A 325 4.49 -9.21 -26.25
CA GLU A 325 3.03 -9.31 -26.01
C GLU A 325 2.19 -9.41 -27.30
N SER A 326 2.75 -9.19 -28.48
CA SER A 326 2.00 -9.33 -29.75
C SER A 326 1.69 -10.78 -30.16
N THR A 327 1.86 -11.75 -29.25
CA THR A 327 1.77 -13.18 -29.59
C THR A 327 1.02 -14.03 -28.56
N TRP A 328 0.09 -13.46 -27.79
CA TRP A 328 -0.68 -14.25 -26.80
C TRP A 328 -2.13 -14.54 -27.18
N ASP A 329 -2.67 -13.98 -28.26
CA ASP A 329 -3.94 -14.45 -28.81
C ASP A 329 -4.07 -14.22 -30.33
N LEU A 330 -4.33 -15.33 -31.04
CA LEU A 330 -4.87 -15.48 -32.40
C LEU A 330 -3.98 -15.12 -33.62
N ALA A 331 -3.59 -16.19 -34.32
CA ALA A 331 -3.14 -16.26 -35.72
C ALA A 331 -1.77 -15.65 -36.06
N ARG A 332 -0.76 -16.52 -36.20
CA ARG A 332 0.51 -16.26 -36.90
C ARG A 332 0.25 -15.53 -38.23
N ALA A 333 0.69 -14.28 -38.33
CA ALA A 333 0.81 -13.59 -39.61
C ALA A 333 2.09 -14.06 -40.33
N PRO A 334 2.05 -14.36 -41.64
CA PRO A 334 3.18 -14.94 -42.37
C PRO A 334 4.15 -13.84 -42.81
N GLY A 335 5.44 -13.94 -42.47
CA GLY A 335 6.43 -13.01 -43.03
C GLY A 335 7.83 -12.94 -42.43
N TRP A 336 8.19 -13.75 -41.43
CA TRP A 336 9.56 -13.75 -40.88
C TRP A 336 10.23 -15.12 -41.09
N PRO A 337 11.50 -15.16 -41.52
CA PRO A 337 12.17 -16.38 -41.94
C PRO A 337 12.29 -17.36 -40.77
N ALA A 338 11.69 -18.52 -40.96
CA ALA A 338 11.74 -19.67 -40.08
C ALA A 338 13.16 -20.23 -39.99
N VAL A 339 13.90 -19.87 -38.94
CA VAL A 339 14.90 -20.73 -38.29
C VAL A 339 14.97 -20.37 -36.80
N GLU A 340 14.00 -20.83 -36.01
CA GLU A 340 14.23 -20.94 -34.56
C GLU A 340 14.91 -22.28 -34.29
N PRO A 341 16.03 -22.32 -33.54
CA PRO A 341 16.57 -23.58 -33.05
C PRO A 341 15.64 -24.09 -31.96
N THR A 342 14.71 -24.97 -32.33
CA THR A 342 13.89 -25.80 -31.44
C THR A 342 14.78 -26.34 -30.32
N GLY A 343 14.51 -25.93 -29.07
CA GLY A 343 15.29 -26.32 -27.90
C GLY A 343 16.31 -25.30 -27.39
N THR A 344 16.17 -24.00 -27.67
CA THR A 344 16.99 -22.95 -27.01
C THR A 344 16.14 -22.19 -26.00
N ALA A 345 16.58 -22.11 -24.74
CA ALA A 345 15.88 -21.40 -23.67
C ALA A 345 16.30 -19.93 -23.54
N PHE A 346 17.61 -19.64 -23.63
CA PHE A 346 18.15 -18.29 -23.50
C PHE A 346 19.23 -17.98 -24.53
N LEU A 347 19.22 -16.76 -25.03
CA LEU A 347 20.26 -16.18 -25.88
C LEU A 347 20.74 -14.86 -25.26
N LEU A 348 22.03 -14.78 -24.94
CA LEU A 348 22.71 -13.56 -24.50
C LEU A 348 23.76 -13.21 -25.54
N GLU A 349 23.74 -11.97 -26.01
CA GLU A 349 24.71 -11.43 -26.96
C GLU A 349 25.38 -10.18 -26.39
N GLN A 350 26.69 -10.27 -26.12
CA GLN A 350 27.54 -9.16 -25.66
C GLN A 350 27.02 -8.41 -24.43
N VAL A 351 26.39 -9.16 -23.51
CA VAL A 351 25.67 -8.58 -22.37
C VAL A 351 26.64 -8.05 -21.33
N CYS A 352 26.50 -6.77 -20.98
CA CYS A 352 27.19 -6.17 -19.84
C CYS A 352 26.23 -6.05 -18.65
N ILE A 353 26.70 -6.41 -17.45
CA ILE A 353 25.90 -6.44 -16.24
C ILE A 353 26.52 -5.48 -15.24
N SER A 354 25.79 -4.44 -14.83
CA SER A 354 26.17 -3.53 -13.75
C SER A 354 25.14 -3.57 -12.63
N ALA A 355 25.56 -3.29 -11.39
CA ALA A 355 24.61 -3.12 -10.30
C ALA A 355 23.85 -1.79 -10.47
N PRO A 356 22.54 -1.71 -10.15
CA PRO A 356 21.77 -0.47 -10.26
C PRO A 356 22.37 0.70 -9.47
N SER A 357 23.04 0.41 -8.35
CA SER A 357 23.68 1.39 -7.47
C SER A 357 25.14 1.72 -7.85
N SER A 358 25.72 1.04 -8.84
CA SER A 358 27.13 1.21 -9.19
C SER A 358 27.37 1.05 -10.68
N ASN A 359 28.00 2.06 -11.28
CA ASN A 359 28.39 2.04 -12.70
C ASN A 359 29.55 1.06 -13.00
N LYS A 360 30.07 0.35 -11.99
CA LYS A 360 31.11 -0.66 -12.21
C LYS A 360 30.47 -1.93 -12.79
N PRO A 361 30.86 -2.36 -14.01
CA PRO A 361 30.36 -3.61 -14.58
C PRO A 361 30.88 -4.80 -13.76
N LEU A 362 29.95 -5.66 -13.35
CA LEU A 362 30.20 -6.95 -12.70
C LEU A 362 30.63 -7.99 -13.73
N ILE A 363 29.93 -8.04 -14.86
CA ILE A 363 30.20 -8.94 -15.99
C ILE A 363 30.27 -8.09 -17.26
N LYS A 364 31.23 -8.37 -18.14
CA LYS A 364 31.45 -7.65 -19.40
C LYS A 364 31.37 -8.63 -20.57
N ASP A 365 30.69 -8.21 -21.64
CA ASP A 365 30.68 -8.87 -22.95
C ASP A 365 30.36 -10.38 -22.87
N LEU A 366 29.28 -10.73 -22.15
CA LEU A 366 28.86 -12.12 -22.01
C LEU A 366 27.98 -12.51 -23.19
N SER A 367 28.46 -13.48 -23.97
CA SER A 367 27.67 -14.17 -24.99
C SER A 367 27.47 -15.62 -24.56
N LEU A 368 26.20 -16.02 -24.36
CA LEU A 368 25.84 -17.34 -23.83
C LEU A 368 24.56 -17.83 -24.50
N LYS A 369 24.56 -19.09 -24.92
CA LYS A 369 23.37 -19.77 -25.44
C LYS A 369 23.06 -20.97 -24.56
N ILE A 370 21.84 -21.04 -24.05
CA ILE A 370 21.39 -22.12 -23.16
C ILE A 370 20.35 -22.95 -23.92
N CYS A 371 20.63 -24.24 -24.15
CA CYS A 371 19.76 -25.17 -24.88
C CYS A 371 19.13 -26.22 -23.96
N GLU A 372 17.91 -26.65 -24.24
CA GLU A 372 17.20 -27.73 -23.57
C GLU A 372 18.04 -29.01 -23.45
N GLY A 373 17.95 -29.67 -22.29
CA GLY A 373 18.76 -30.85 -21.94
C GLY A 373 20.21 -30.56 -21.51
N GLN A 374 20.67 -29.31 -21.50
CA GLN A 374 21.98 -28.95 -20.97
C GLN A 374 21.92 -28.51 -19.50
N SER A 375 22.80 -29.03 -18.65
CA SER A 375 22.97 -28.48 -17.29
C SER A 375 24.18 -27.56 -17.27
N LEU A 376 23.97 -26.28 -16.94
CA LEU A 376 25.02 -25.28 -16.82
C LEU A 376 25.24 -24.94 -15.35
N LEU A 377 26.48 -25.11 -14.87
CA LEU A 377 26.87 -24.68 -13.53
C LEU A 377 27.64 -23.35 -13.59
N ILE A 378 27.16 -22.35 -12.84
CA ILE A 378 27.78 -21.03 -12.70
C ILE A 378 28.51 -20.95 -11.35
N THR A 379 29.85 -20.87 -11.40
CA THR A 379 30.72 -20.80 -10.21
C THR A 379 31.54 -19.51 -10.19
N GLY A 380 32.00 -19.10 -8.99
CA GLY A 380 32.91 -17.96 -8.82
C GLY A 380 32.90 -17.40 -7.41
N ASN A 381 33.67 -16.36 -7.13
CA ASN A 381 33.71 -15.73 -5.80
C ASN A 381 32.41 -15.00 -5.43
N THR A 382 32.12 -14.85 -4.13
CA THR A 382 30.98 -14.03 -3.67
C THR A 382 31.12 -12.59 -4.21
N GLY A 383 30.03 -12.03 -4.74
CA GLY A 383 30.02 -10.66 -5.28
C GLY A 383 30.48 -10.50 -6.74
N THR A 384 30.81 -11.57 -7.46
CA THR A 384 31.17 -11.50 -8.90
C THR A 384 29.99 -11.29 -9.84
N GLY A 385 28.75 -11.24 -9.34
CA GLY A 385 27.56 -10.97 -10.14
C GLY A 385 26.75 -12.20 -10.57
N LYS A 386 26.99 -13.39 -10.01
CA LYS A 386 26.22 -14.61 -10.32
C LYS A 386 24.70 -14.42 -10.14
N THR A 387 24.27 -13.88 -9.00
CA THR A 387 22.85 -13.56 -8.76
C THR A 387 22.36 -12.44 -9.67
N SER A 388 23.22 -11.51 -10.07
CA SER A 388 22.88 -10.43 -11.01
C SER A 388 22.61 -10.98 -12.41
N LEU A 389 23.33 -12.03 -12.85
CA LEU A 389 23.03 -12.74 -14.09
C LEU A 389 21.64 -13.39 -14.05
N LEU A 390 21.30 -14.08 -12.96
CA LEU A 390 19.93 -14.61 -12.77
C LEU A 390 18.85 -13.53 -12.80
N ARG A 391 19.13 -12.33 -12.25
CA ARG A 391 18.19 -11.20 -12.30
C ARG A 391 17.98 -10.68 -13.72
N ILE A 392 19.00 -10.71 -14.57
CA ILE A 392 18.87 -10.31 -15.97
C ILE A 392 18.13 -11.39 -16.78
N LEU A 393 18.41 -12.68 -16.54
CA LEU A 393 17.68 -13.78 -17.16
C LEU A 393 16.19 -13.75 -16.79
N GLY A 394 15.86 -13.43 -15.53
CA GLY A 394 14.49 -13.25 -15.07
C GLY A 394 13.88 -11.88 -15.43
N GLY A 395 14.57 -11.07 -16.24
CA GLY A 395 14.19 -9.72 -16.65
C GLY A 395 13.89 -8.75 -15.51
N LEU A 396 14.43 -9.00 -14.31
CA LEU A 396 14.34 -8.09 -13.17
C LEU A 396 15.25 -6.87 -13.38
N TRP A 397 16.41 -7.05 -14.01
CA TRP A 397 17.33 -5.98 -14.39
C TRP A 397 17.44 -5.91 -15.91
N ALA A 398 17.45 -4.70 -16.47
CA ALA A 398 17.77 -4.47 -17.87
C ALA A 398 19.29 -4.40 -18.07
N SER A 399 19.80 -4.96 -19.17
CA SER A 399 21.19 -4.78 -19.53
C SER A 399 21.39 -3.43 -20.24
N PRO A 400 22.39 -2.62 -19.85
CA PRO A 400 22.72 -1.38 -20.55
C PRO A 400 23.30 -1.59 -21.96
N LEU A 401 23.90 -2.76 -22.23
CA LEU A 401 24.59 -3.07 -23.49
C LEU A 401 24.44 -4.56 -23.80
N GLY A 402 24.06 -4.89 -25.04
CA GLY A 402 23.82 -6.25 -25.49
C GLY A 402 22.33 -6.60 -25.53
N SER A 403 22.02 -7.82 -25.96
CA SER A 403 20.65 -8.35 -26.06
C SER A 403 20.48 -9.58 -25.19
N VAL A 404 19.35 -9.68 -24.50
CA VAL A 404 18.93 -10.85 -23.72
C VAL A 404 17.56 -11.24 -24.21
N GLN A 405 17.44 -12.45 -24.74
CA GLN A 405 16.19 -13.00 -25.22
C GLN A 405 15.90 -14.31 -24.50
N MET A 406 14.70 -14.42 -23.94
CA MET A 406 14.14 -15.65 -23.42
C MET A 406 13.23 -16.24 -24.50
N LEU A 407 13.61 -17.40 -25.03
CA LEU A 407 12.93 -18.03 -26.18
C LEU A 407 11.91 -19.10 -25.76
N THR A 408 11.86 -19.40 -24.47
CA THR A 408 10.91 -20.32 -23.84
C THR A 408 10.04 -19.58 -22.83
N ASP A 409 8.75 -19.87 -22.82
CA ASP A 409 7.77 -19.18 -21.99
C ASP A 409 8.02 -19.35 -20.49
N PHE A 410 7.59 -18.38 -19.68
CA PHE A 410 7.60 -18.53 -18.22
C PHE A 410 6.40 -19.37 -17.79
N GLY A 411 6.63 -20.46 -17.04
CA GLY A 411 5.53 -21.31 -16.56
C GLY A 411 5.91 -22.77 -16.28
N PRO A 412 4.92 -23.61 -15.93
CA PRO A 412 5.15 -24.99 -15.51
C PRO A 412 5.70 -25.89 -16.62
N HIS A 413 5.52 -25.50 -17.89
CA HIS A 413 6.06 -26.19 -19.06
C HIS A 413 7.25 -25.46 -19.71
N GLY A 414 7.77 -24.42 -19.06
CA GLY A 414 8.80 -23.55 -19.61
C GLY A 414 9.91 -23.28 -18.61
N VAL A 415 10.19 -22.00 -18.36
CA VAL A 415 11.22 -21.56 -17.40
C VAL A 415 10.64 -21.27 -16.02
N LEU A 416 11.34 -21.74 -14.99
CA LEU A 416 11.10 -21.33 -13.62
C LEU A 416 12.37 -20.86 -12.90
N PHE A 417 12.20 -19.86 -12.04
CA PHE A 417 13.24 -19.25 -11.23
C PHE A 417 13.07 -19.58 -9.75
N LEU A 418 14.15 -20.03 -9.12
CA LEU A 418 14.22 -20.21 -7.67
C LEU A 418 15.11 -19.12 -7.05
N PRO A 419 14.57 -18.25 -6.18
CA PRO A 419 15.35 -17.22 -5.51
C PRO A 419 16.26 -17.83 -4.43
N GLN A 420 17.42 -17.19 -4.23
CA GLN A 420 18.36 -17.54 -3.15
C GLN A 420 17.71 -17.51 -1.76
N LYS A 421 16.77 -16.59 -1.53
CA LYS A 421 15.92 -16.57 -0.34
C LYS A 421 14.55 -17.11 -0.74
N PRO A 422 14.12 -18.25 -0.20
CA PRO A 422 12.84 -18.84 -0.57
C PRO A 422 11.70 -17.89 -0.18
N PHE A 423 10.70 -17.80 -1.04
CA PHE A 423 9.52 -16.96 -0.84
C PHE A 423 8.32 -17.85 -0.50
N PHE A 424 7.63 -17.51 0.59
CA PHE A 424 6.35 -18.10 0.97
C PHE A 424 5.33 -16.97 1.07
N THR A 425 4.18 -17.19 0.44
CA THR A 425 3.03 -16.29 0.56
C THR A 425 2.22 -16.65 1.79
N ASP A 426 1.25 -15.83 2.17
CA ASP A 426 0.19 -16.28 3.08
C ASP A 426 -0.73 -17.25 2.30
N GLY A 427 -1.02 -18.42 2.86
CA GLY A 427 -1.82 -19.44 2.19
C GLY A 427 -1.61 -20.86 2.75
N THR A 428 -2.38 -21.81 2.24
CA THR A 428 -2.26 -23.24 2.59
C THR A 428 -0.95 -23.84 2.05
N LEU A 429 -0.54 -24.98 2.60
CA LEU A 429 0.64 -25.71 2.12
C LEU A 429 0.54 -26.08 0.63
N ARG A 430 -0.68 -26.38 0.17
CA ARG A 430 -1.00 -26.62 -1.24
C ARG A 430 -0.74 -25.36 -2.07
N GLU A 431 -1.25 -24.21 -1.63
CA GLU A 431 -1.02 -22.92 -2.29
C GLU A 431 0.47 -22.54 -2.36
N GLN A 432 1.26 -22.87 -1.33
CA GLN A 432 2.71 -22.65 -1.35
C GLN A 432 3.43 -23.50 -2.42
N VAL A 433 2.95 -24.72 -2.62
CA VAL A 433 3.56 -25.68 -3.55
C VAL A 433 3.23 -25.34 -5.00
N ILE A 434 1.98 -24.94 -5.27
CA ILE A 434 1.54 -24.60 -6.63
C ILE A 434 1.90 -23.17 -7.03
N TYR A 435 2.29 -22.31 -6.09
CA TYR A 435 2.74 -20.94 -6.38
C TYR A 435 3.80 -20.96 -7.48
N PRO A 436 3.70 -20.18 -8.57
CA PRO A 436 2.89 -18.99 -8.83
C PRO A 436 1.58 -19.27 -9.59
N LEU A 437 1.17 -20.53 -9.76
CA LEU A 437 -0.07 -20.87 -10.44
C LEU A 437 -1.28 -20.49 -9.58
N LYS A 438 -2.28 -19.86 -10.22
CA LYS A 438 -3.50 -19.36 -9.56
C LYS A 438 -4.65 -20.37 -9.57
N GLU A 439 -4.63 -21.35 -10.47
CA GLU A 439 -5.72 -22.33 -10.64
C GLU A 439 -5.38 -23.71 -10.05
N ILE A 440 -6.40 -24.29 -9.39
CA ILE A 440 -6.36 -25.54 -8.66
C ILE A 440 -6.29 -26.71 -9.65
N TYR A 441 -5.22 -27.51 -9.60
CA TYR A 441 -5.20 -28.83 -10.25
C TYR A 441 -6.23 -29.77 -9.59
N PRO A 442 -6.91 -30.66 -10.34
CA PRO A 442 -7.83 -31.64 -9.76
C PRO A 442 -7.09 -32.67 -8.87
N ASP A 443 -7.69 -33.00 -7.71
CA ASP A 443 -7.15 -33.82 -6.60
C ASP A 443 -6.66 -35.25 -6.95
N SER A 444 -6.89 -35.73 -8.17
CA SER A 444 -6.72 -37.16 -8.52
C SER A 444 -5.30 -37.57 -8.94
N GLY A 445 -4.35 -36.64 -9.07
CA GLY A 445 -2.96 -36.92 -9.45
C GLY A 445 -1.93 -37.01 -8.31
N GLU A 446 -2.34 -36.75 -7.06
CA GLU A 446 -1.42 -36.21 -6.05
C GLU A 446 -0.55 -37.22 -5.27
N LEU A 447 -0.89 -38.52 -5.25
CA LEU A 447 -0.18 -39.49 -4.40
C LEU A 447 1.20 -39.92 -4.93
N GLY A 448 1.50 -39.66 -6.21
CA GLY A 448 2.82 -39.91 -6.81
C GLY A 448 3.84 -38.78 -6.59
N LEU A 449 3.37 -37.58 -6.24
CA LEU A 449 4.14 -36.32 -6.35
C LEU A 449 5.16 -36.10 -5.22
N LEU A 450 4.93 -36.69 -4.04
CA LEU A 450 5.80 -36.59 -2.86
C LEU A 450 6.79 -37.75 -2.72
N GLY A 451 6.72 -38.75 -3.60
CA GLY A 451 7.59 -39.93 -3.57
C GLY A 451 9.04 -39.65 -3.99
N ALA A 452 9.28 -38.61 -4.79
CA ALA A 452 10.61 -38.27 -5.31
C ALA A 452 11.48 -37.48 -4.30
N CYS A 453 10.87 -36.81 -3.32
CA CYS A 453 11.58 -36.13 -2.24
C CYS A 453 10.70 -36.10 -0.98
N PRO A 454 10.81 -37.08 -0.06
CA PRO A 454 9.89 -37.16 1.07
C PRO A 454 10.16 -36.02 2.06
N PRO A 455 9.18 -35.13 2.34
CA PRO A 455 9.26 -34.28 3.51
C PRO A 455 9.16 -35.16 4.77
N SER A 456 9.67 -34.69 5.90
CA SER A 456 9.64 -35.46 7.15
C SER A 456 8.20 -35.87 7.50
N HIS A 457 8.05 -37.02 8.16
CA HIS A 457 6.75 -37.66 8.50
C HIS A 457 5.74 -36.72 9.22
N ARG A 458 6.20 -35.59 9.77
CA ARG A 458 5.39 -34.52 10.40
C ARG A 458 4.75 -33.54 9.41
N LEU A 459 5.38 -33.28 8.27
CA LEU A 459 4.84 -32.40 7.23
C LEU A 459 3.71 -33.12 6.49
N LEU A 460 3.87 -34.43 6.22
CA LEU A 460 2.82 -35.28 5.64
C LEU A 460 1.55 -35.36 6.51
N SER A 461 1.66 -35.31 7.84
CA SER A 461 0.48 -35.21 8.71
C SER A 461 -0.20 -33.85 8.66
N ALA A 462 0.55 -32.76 8.43
CA ALA A 462 -0.01 -31.42 8.23
C ALA A 462 -0.69 -31.24 6.87
N TRP A 463 -0.33 -32.06 5.87
CA TRP A 463 -1.02 -32.12 4.57
C TRP A 463 -2.45 -32.68 4.64
N LEU A 464 -2.76 -33.53 5.63
CA LEU A 464 -4.08 -34.13 5.82
C LEU A 464 -5.06 -33.22 6.57
N GLU A 465 -4.59 -32.09 7.12
CA GLU A 465 -5.40 -31.06 7.77
C GLU A 465 -5.26 -29.74 6.99
N PRO A 466 -6.23 -29.40 6.12
CA PRO A 466 -6.12 -28.24 5.21
C PRO A 466 -6.01 -26.88 5.91
N ASP A 467 -6.25 -26.82 7.23
CA ASP A 467 -6.34 -25.58 8.01
C ASP A 467 -5.07 -25.22 8.82
N LEU A 468 -4.00 -26.03 8.75
CA LEU A 468 -2.81 -25.82 9.58
C LEU A 468 -1.74 -24.94 8.90
N CYS A 469 -1.74 -23.64 9.22
CA CYS A 469 -0.65 -22.70 8.93
C CYS A 469 0.63 -23.06 9.72
N LEU A 470 1.38 -24.07 9.28
CA LEU A 470 2.68 -24.43 9.87
C LEU A 470 3.74 -24.55 8.80
N LEU A 471 4.62 -23.55 8.68
CA LEU A 471 5.91 -23.70 8.00
C LEU A 471 7.01 -22.89 8.69
N LYS A 472 7.74 -23.55 9.59
CA LYS A 472 9.05 -23.08 10.09
C LYS A 472 10.19 -24.08 9.85
N GLU A 473 9.90 -25.27 9.32
CA GLU A 473 10.91 -26.31 9.13
C GLU A 473 11.09 -26.62 7.64
N ALA A 474 12.29 -26.35 7.13
CA ALA A 474 12.80 -26.69 5.79
C ALA A 474 12.19 -25.96 4.56
N PRO A 475 12.26 -24.62 4.51
CA PRO A 475 11.72 -23.82 3.39
C PRO A 475 12.27 -24.25 2.02
N ALA A 476 13.57 -24.51 1.94
CA ALA A 476 14.25 -24.95 0.72
C ALA A 476 13.69 -26.27 0.16
N ARG A 477 13.32 -27.22 1.03
CA ARG A 477 12.83 -28.53 0.61
C ARG A 477 11.40 -28.46 0.10
N LEU A 478 10.57 -27.64 0.72
CA LEU A 478 9.19 -27.39 0.31
C LEU A 478 9.09 -26.70 -1.05
N GLN A 479 9.95 -25.70 -1.28
CA GLN A 479 10.03 -25.02 -2.57
C GLN A 479 10.69 -25.86 -3.66
N VAL A 480 11.31 -26.99 -3.35
CA VAL A 480 11.77 -27.95 -4.36
C VAL A 480 10.70 -29.03 -4.57
N SER A 481 10.09 -29.54 -3.49
CA SER A 481 9.09 -30.61 -3.54
C SER A 481 7.82 -30.22 -4.30
N GLY A 482 7.43 -28.94 -4.28
CA GLY A 482 6.26 -28.49 -5.03
C GLY A 482 6.42 -28.54 -6.55
N TRP A 483 7.67 -28.65 -7.01
CA TRP A 483 8.06 -28.43 -8.40
C TRP A 483 8.79 -29.61 -9.00
N VAL A 484 8.83 -30.76 -8.33
CA VAL A 484 9.30 -32.00 -8.95
C VAL A 484 8.32 -32.57 -10.01
N PRO A 485 6.99 -32.30 -10.00
CA PRO A 485 6.09 -33.03 -10.89
C PRO A 485 5.65 -32.33 -12.19
N SER A 486 5.99 -31.07 -12.44
CA SER A 486 5.69 -30.44 -13.73
C SER A 486 6.81 -30.80 -14.74
N PRO A 487 6.51 -31.16 -15.99
CA PRO A 487 7.57 -31.30 -17.00
C PRO A 487 8.01 -29.89 -17.39
N PHE A 488 9.11 -29.40 -16.79
CA PHE A 488 9.72 -28.09 -17.12
C PHE A 488 10.76 -28.26 -18.21
N ASN A 489 10.89 -27.23 -19.05
CA ASN A 489 11.99 -27.17 -20.01
C ASN A 489 13.27 -26.61 -19.34
N CYS A 490 13.16 -25.58 -18.48
CA CYS A 490 14.30 -24.93 -17.83
C CYS A 490 14.06 -24.58 -16.35
N LEU A 491 15.02 -24.93 -15.47
CA LEU A 491 15.00 -24.61 -14.04
C LEU A 491 16.29 -23.86 -13.65
N LEU A 492 16.15 -22.65 -13.10
CA LEU A 492 17.26 -21.81 -12.68
C LEU A 492 17.34 -21.73 -11.15
N PHE A 493 18.37 -22.31 -10.54
CA PHE A 493 18.60 -22.27 -9.09
C PHE A 493 19.46 -21.09 -8.67
N GLY A 494 18.88 -20.14 -7.94
CA GLY A 494 19.64 -19.28 -7.04
C GLY A 494 20.09 -20.07 -5.82
N ASP A 495 21.39 -20.13 -5.59
CA ASP A 495 22.01 -20.96 -4.56
C ASP A 495 21.33 -20.91 -3.18
N LEU A 496 21.29 -22.05 -2.50
CA LEU A 496 20.91 -22.19 -1.09
C LEU A 496 22.12 -22.11 -0.14
N TYR A 497 23.35 -22.25 -0.65
CA TYR A 497 24.60 -22.21 0.12
C TYR A 497 25.73 -21.45 -0.61
N SER A 498 25.63 -20.12 -0.61
CA SER A 498 26.70 -19.11 -0.82
C SER A 498 27.60 -19.08 -2.08
N ASP A 499 27.82 -20.16 -2.84
CA ASP A 499 28.86 -20.22 -3.90
C ASP A 499 28.50 -20.90 -5.25
N LEU A 500 27.32 -21.50 -5.44
CA LEU A 500 26.90 -22.30 -6.61
C LEU A 500 25.52 -21.93 -7.19
N ILE A 501 25.42 -21.56 -8.46
CA ILE A 501 24.13 -21.43 -9.17
C ILE A 501 24.04 -22.53 -10.23
N LEU A 502 23.06 -23.43 -10.10
CA LEU A 502 22.83 -24.55 -11.03
C LEU A 502 21.67 -24.22 -11.96
N VAL A 503 21.87 -24.36 -13.26
CA VAL A 503 20.80 -24.31 -14.27
C VAL A 503 20.58 -25.73 -14.76
N CYS A 504 19.41 -26.29 -14.50
CA CYS A 504 19.03 -27.64 -14.97
C CYS A 504 17.92 -27.51 -16.02
N LEU A 505 18.15 -28.04 -17.22
CA LEU A 505 17.11 -28.21 -18.23
C LEU A 505 16.73 -29.70 -18.28
N SER A 506 15.44 -30.03 -18.11
CA SER A 506 14.99 -31.43 -18.11
C SER A 506 14.93 -31.99 -19.54
N VAL A 507 15.10 -33.30 -19.67
CA VAL A 507 14.79 -34.10 -20.87
C VAL A 507 13.55 -34.95 -20.51
N PRO A 508 12.55 -35.10 -21.41
CA PRO A 508 11.38 -35.91 -21.11
C PRO A 508 11.75 -37.37 -20.82
N GLU A 509 11.14 -37.95 -19.79
CA GLU A 509 11.31 -39.35 -19.37
C GLU A 509 11.07 -40.33 -20.52
N GLU A 510 12.12 -41.02 -21.00
CA GLU A 510 11.96 -42.31 -21.64
C GLU A 510 11.64 -43.37 -20.57
N LYS A 511 10.46 -43.98 -20.70
CA LYS A 511 9.96 -45.03 -19.81
C LYS A 511 10.90 -46.25 -19.82
N HIS A 512 11.74 -46.37 -18.79
CA HIS A 512 12.38 -47.63 -18.43
C HIS A 512 11.89 -48.13 -17.06
N PRO A 513 11.46 -49.40 -16.93
CA PRO A 513 10.91 -49.91 -15.68
C PRO A 513 12.03 -50.20 -14.66
N LEU A 514 12.04 -49.45 -13.56
CA LEU A 514 12.95 -49.63 -12.43
C LEU A 514 12.59 -50.91 -11.63
N LYS A 515 13.51 -51.89 -11.65
CA LYS A 515 13.50 -53.05 -10.75
C LYS A 515 14.00 -52.67 -9.36
N GLU A 516 13.27 -53.10 -8.33
CA GLU A 516 13.60 -52.97 -6.91
C GLU A 516 15.03 -53.45 -6.57
N ARG A 517 15.80 -52.60 -5.87
CA ARG A 517 16.86 -53.05 -4.96
C ARG A 517 16.90 -52.19 -3.69
N LYS A 518 16.40 -52.76 -2.59
CA LYS A 518 16.70 -52.33 -1.22
C LYS A 518 18.19 -52.52 -0.92
N ARG A 519 18.87 -51.51 -0.36
CA ARG A 519 20.01 -51.72 0.55
C ARG A 519 20.26 -50.51 1.46
N LEU A 520 20.54 -50.85 2.71
CA LEU A 520 20.87 -49.99 3.85
C LEU A 520 22.14 -49.15 3.61
N LEU A 521 22.14 -47.90 4.06
CA LEU A 521 23.35 -47.10 4.30
C LEU A 521 23.23 -46.35 5.64
N PRO A 522 24.32 -46.22 6.42
CA PRO A 522 24.33 -45.60 7.75
C PRO A 522 24.42 -44.07 7.68
N SER A 523 24.05 -43.39 8.76
CA SER A 523 24.08 -41.92 8.90
C SER A 523 25.47 -41.30 8.72
N PRO A 524 25.58 -40.13 8.05
CA PRO A 524 26.77 -39.29 8.24
C PRO A 524 26.50 -37.79 8.43
N GLY A 525 27.53 -37.10 8.96
CA GLY A 525 27.58 -35.66 9.25
C GLY A 525 27.87 -34.74 8.04
N PRO A 526 28.16 -33.46 8.30
CA PRO A 526 27.91 -32.33 7.39
C PRO A 526 28.83 -32.21 6.16
N SER A 527 29.88 -33.02 6.02
CA SER A 527 30.79 -32.97 4.85
C SER A 527 30.34 -33.84 3.67
N LEU A 528 29.26 -34.63 3.81
CA LEU A 528 28.75 -35.50 2.75
C LEU A 528 27.71 -34.86 1.82
N ALA A 529 27.23 -33.65 2.09
CA ALA A 529 26.22 -33.01 1.25
C ALA A 529 26.72 -32.73 -0.17
N PHE A 530 27.99 -32.31 -0.32
CA PHE A 530 28.64 -32.11 -1.62
C PHE A 530 28.77 -33.44 -2.40
N PHE A 531 29.10 -34.53 -1.69
CA PHE A 531 29.22 -35.87 -2.27
C PHE A 531 27.85 -36.46 -2.63
N CYS A 532 26.82 -36.24 -1.81
CA CYS A 532 25.45 -36.66 -2.10
C CYS A 532 24.82 -35.85 -3.25
N PHE A 533 25.13 -34.56 -3.40
CA PHE A 533 24.62 -33.74 -4.51
C PHE A 533 25.24 -34.16 -5.85
N VAL A 534 26.55 -34.44 -5.87
CA VAL A 534 27.26 -34.94 -7.06
C VAL A 534 26.89 -36.40 -7.37
N LEU A 535 26.66 -37.24 -6.35
CA LEU A 535 26.17 -38.61 -6.54
C LEU A 535 24.72 -38.67 -7.03
N PHE A 536 23.85 -37.72 -6.63
CA PHE A 536 22.46 -37.64 -7.12
C PHE A 536 22.42 -37.38 -8.63
N PHE A 537 23.31 -36.51 -9.14
CA PHE A 537 23.42 -36.23 -10.58
C PHE A 537 24.23 -37.27 -11.37
N SER A 538 25.25 -37.91 -10.76
CA SER A 538 25.91 -39.09 -11.35
C SER A 538 24.95 -40.28 -11.51
N PHE A 539 23.93 -40.40 -10.64
CA PHE A 539 22.86 -41.41 -10.76
C PHE A 539 21.93 -41.18 -11.96
N LEU A 540 21.90 -39.97 -12.53
CA LEU A 540 21.04 -39.56 -13.66
C LEU A 540 21.78 -39.53 -15.02
N GLY A 541 23.09 -39.78 -15.07
CA GLY A 541 23.83 -39.93 -16.34
C GLY A 541 23.93 -38.67 -17.20
N LEU A 542 23.88 -37.47 -16.61
CA LEU A 542 23.86 -36.20 -17.35
C LEU A 542 25.27 -35.59 -17.59
N PRO A 543 25.54 -35.02 -18.77
CA PRO A 543 26.77 -34.26 -19.02
C PRO A 543 26.71 -32.87 -18.35
N LEU A 544 27.69 -32.54 -17.49
CA LEU A 544 27.84 -31.22 -16.86
C LEU A 544 28.75 -30.31 -17.67
N TRP A 545 28.31 -29.07 -17.93
CA TRP A 545 29.15 -28.01 -18.47
C TRP A 545 29.51 -27.00 -17.37
N HIS A 546 30.79 -26.60 -17.29
CA HIS A 546 31.33 -25.74 -16.23
C HIS A 546 31.76 -24.38 -16.79
N ILE A 547 31.20 -23.29 -16.26
CA ILE A 547 31.67 -21.92 -16.53
C ILE A 547 32.23 -21.34 -15.23
N GLU A 548 33.53 -21.06 -15.25
CA GLU A 548 34.25 -20.39 -14.16
C GLU A 548 34.41 -18.92 -14.51
N PHE A 549 34.01 -18.00 -13.63
CA PHE A 549 34.29 -16.57 -13.81
C PHE A 549 35.69 -16.25 -13.25
N PRO A 550 36.73 -16.07 -14.10
CA PRO A 550 38.04 -15.71 -13.60
C PRO A 550 38.00 -14.28 -13.06
N GLY A 551 38.55 -14.09 -11.85
CA GLY A 551 38.80 -12.77 -11.32
C GLY A 551 39.71 -11.97 -12.26
N LEU A 552 39.22 -10.83 -12.73
CA LEU A 552 39.97 -9.77 -13.41
C LEU A 552 40.99 -10.24 -14.47
N GLY A 553 40.46 -10.41 -15.69
CA GLY A 553 41.18 -10.16 -16.93
C GLY A 553 41.95 -11.34 -17.49
N VAL A 554 41.42 -11.91 -18.58
CA VAL A 554 42.15 -12.39 -19.78
C VAL A 554 41.08 -12.77 -20.81
N LYS A 555 41.28 -12.37 -22.07
CA LYS A 555 40.48 -12.78 -23.23
C LYS A 555 40.62 -14.29 -23.44
N SER A 556 39.53 -14.98 -23.73
CA SER A 556 39.60 -16.36 -24.24
C SER A 556 38.51 -16.61 -25.28
N GLU A 557 38.92 -16.58 -26.56
CA GLU A 557 38.35 -17.45 -27.58
C GLU A 557 38.54 -18.90 -27.13
N LEU A 558 37.52 -19.76 -27.22
CA LEU A 558 37.70 -21.20 -27.04
C LEU A 558 37.10 -21.96 -28.23
N GLN A 559 38.01 -22.49 -29.06
CA GLN A 559 37.75 -23.56 -30.02
C GLN A 559 37.57 -24.90 -29.29
N LEU A 560 36.60 -25.69 -29.76
CA LEU A 560 36.31 -27.05 -29.35
C LEU A 560 37.47 -28.01 -29.68
N PRO A 561 37.75 -28.99 -28.80
CA PRO A 561 38.03 -30.33 -29.33
C PRO A 561 37.33 -31.48 -28.57
N ALA A 562 37.21 -32.58 -29.30
CA ALA A 562 36.48 -33.80 -29.02
C ALA A 562 37.14 -34.75 -27.99
N TYR A 563 36.28 -35.59 -27.40
CA TYR A 563 36.52 -36.81 -26.60
C TYR A 563 37.95 -37.35 -26.43
N THR A 564 38.34 -37.69 -25.19
CA THR A 564 38.79 -39.05 -24.82
C THR A 564 38.84 -39.28 -23.30
N THR A 565 38.40 -40.47 -22.90
CA THR A 565 38.51 -41.10 -21.57
C THR A 565 39.95 -41.30 -21.10
N ALA A 566 40.25 -41.06 -19.83
CA ALA A 566 41.29 -41.80 -19.08
C ALA A 566 41.10 -41.69 -17.56
N THR A 567 41.28 -42.83 -16.89
CA THR A 567 41.17 -43.15 -15.47
C THR A 567 42.37 -42.74 -14.60
N ALA A 568 42.07 -42.48 -13.32
CA ALA A 568 42.86 -42.73 -12.09
C ALA A 568 44.21 -41.99 -11.86
N THR A 569 44.31 -41.23 -10.76
CA THR A 569 44.73 -41.72 -9.41
C THR A 569 44.31 -40.72 -8.34
#